data_AF-A0AAW2RKI2-F1
#
_entry.id   AF-A0AAW2RKI2-F1
#
_cell.length_a   1.000
_cell.length_b   1.000
_cell.length_c   1.000
_cell.angle_alpha   90.00
_cell.angle_beta   90.00
_cell.angle_gamma   90.00
#
_symmetry.space_group_name_H-M   'P 1'
#
loop_
_entity.id
_entity.type
_entity.pdbx_description
1 polymer ?
#
loop_
_entity_poly.entity_id
_entity_poly.type
_entity_poly.pdbx_seq_one_letter_code
_entity_poly.pdbx_strand_id
1 'polypeptide(L)'
;MWRVPAIPIGAHTVLSLLAEPLKQPTEILLSTEDNDVSENLREFQDWSEYYSCDAKYRNWLKIQLTNAEVSPRELSGEEKQSEVTAAGETLRSSFLLLKRKDSPWLVPTQDHLHESAEPVYLELHATAVLCLPSGECMSPDATLCTTLTSALYSSVTEEEVLHRELMVNVSISSRDSSCIEVVLRCLAVDGDGLGPHDRSDGGILASVMAAGFKGELARFQAGVTMEISRLDAWYSSSDGSLEGPATYIVRGLCRKCCIPEIFLRCMQVSVSLMEYGYPPDVHQELIELVTSPETDFLHLFSQHQLQELLLFERDYSIYELDLEELPSS
;
A
#
# COMPACT_ATOMS: atom_id res chain seq x y z
N MET A 1 -23.97 8.03 15.66
CA MET A 1 -25.29 7.40 15.86
C MET A 1 -25.07 5.91 16.11
N TRP A 2 -25.14 5.46 17.37
CA TRP A 2 -24.91 4.06 17.72
C TRP A 2 -26.07 3.20 17.22
N ARG A 3 -25.80 2.38 16.20
CA ARG A 3 -26.54 1.14 15.93
C ARG A 3 -25.49 0.04 15.89
N VAL A 4 -25.67 -1.00 16.69
CA VAL A 4 -24.92 -2.25 16.55
C VAL A 4 -25.51 -2.95 15.33
N PRO A 5 -24.82 -3.02 14.17
CA PRO A 5 -25.29 -3.85 13.07
C PRO A 5 -24.88 -5.28 13.39
N ALA A 6 -25.82 -6.22 13.25
CA ALA A 6 -25.44 -7.63 13.17
C ALA A 6 -24.42 -7.78 12.04
N ILE A 7 -23.24 -8.33 12.36
CA ILE A 7 -22.13 -8.53 11.43
C ILE A 7 -22.63 -9.41 10.27
N PRO A 8 -22.64 -8.94 9.01
CA PRO A 8 -22.95 -9.79 7.87
C PRO A 8 -21.84 -10.83 7.68
N ILE A 9 -22.22 -12.09 7.49
CA ILE A 9 -21.28 -13.19 7.24
C ILE A 9 -20.81 -13.10 5.78
N GLY A 10 -19.75 -12.32 5.55
CA GLY A 10 -18.99 -12.29 4.30
C GLY A 10 -19.01 -10.94 3.55
N ALA A 11 -17.87 -10.59 2.95
CA ALA A 11 -17.66 -9.34 2.21
C ALA A 11 -18.67 -9.12 1.07
N HIS A 12 -19.17 -10.19 0.45
CA HIS A 12 -20.17 -10.15 -0.61
C HIS A 12 -21.51 -9.53 -0.16
N THR A 13 -21.91 -9.72 1.10
CA THR A 13 -23.16 -9.15 1.64
C THR A 13 -23.00 -7.65 1.92
N VAL A 14 -21.83 -7.22 2.41
CA VAL A 14 -21.48 -5.80 2.59
C VAL A 14 -21.46 -5.07 1.24
N LEU A 15 -20.82 -5.66 0.22
CA LEU A 15 -20.78 -5.12 -1.13
C LEU A 15 -22.18 -5.05 -1.78
N SER A 16 -23.07 -6.01 -1.48
CA SER A 16 -24.46 -5.99 -1.99
C SER A 16 -25.30 -4.85 -1.39
N LEU A 17 -25.05 -4.49 -0.13
CA LEU A 17 -25.70 -3.34 0.53
C LEU A 17 -25.18 -2.00 0.00
N LEU A 18 -23.92 -1.96 -0.46
CA LEU A 18 -23.33 -0.81 -1.15
C LEU A 18 -23.73 -0.74 -2.63
N ALA A 19 -24.26 -1.83 -3.21
CA ALA A 19 -24.65 -1.89 -4.62
C ALA A 19 -26.00 -1.22 -4.94
N GLU A 20 -26.87 -1.07 -3.94
CA GLU A 20 -28.22 -0.52 -4.11
C GLU A 20 -28.25 1.01 -4.25
N PRO A 21 -27.41 1.79 -3.52
CA PRO A 21 -27.18 3.21 -3.79
C PRO A 21 -26.57 3.50 -5.17
N LEU A 22 -25.78 2.57 -5.72
CA LEU A 22 -25.10 2.71 -7.03
C LEU A 22 -26.05 2.64 -8.24
N LYS A 23 -27.32 2.25 -8.03
CA LYS A 23 -28.33 2.21 -9.09
C LYS A 23 -29.14 3.51 -9.23
N GLN A 24 -28.93 4.48 -8.33
CA GLN A 24 -29.60 5.76 -8.41
C GLN A 24 -28.86 6.69 -9.37
N PRO A 25 -29.57 7.50 -10.18
CA PRO A 25 -28.94 8.48 -11.06
C PRO A 25 -28.02 9.41 -10.24
N THR A 26 -26.75 9.44 -10.58
CA THR A 26 -25.69 10.21 -9.90
C THR A 26 -26.04 11.70 -9.77
N GLU A 27 -26.88 12.20 -10.67
CA GLU A 27 -27.35 13.60 -10.70
C GLU A 27 -28.21 14.00 -9.47
N ILE A 28 -28.82 13.06 -8.74
CA ILE A 28 -29.69 13.39 -7.59
C ILE A 28 -28.88 13.46 -6.27
N LEU A 29 -27.78 12.72 -6.14
CA LEU A 29 -26.89 12.74 -4.97
C LEU A 29 -25.91 13.92 -4.97
N LEU A 30 -25.70 14.56 -6.12
CA LEU A 30 -24.87 15.76 -6.29
C LEU A 30 -25.59 17.06 -5.85
N SER A 31 -26.78 16.96 -5.26
CA SER A 31 -27.56 18.12 -4.77
C SER A 31 -27.23 18.57 -3.35
N THR A 32 -26.24 17.96 -2.71
CA THR A 32 -25.75 18.34 -1.39
C THR A 32 -24.24 18.55 -1.44
N GLU A 33 -23.84 19.79 -1.18
CA GLU A 33 -22.47 20.29 -1.02
C GLU A 33 -21.76 19.67 0.21
N ASP A 34 -21.78 18.34 0.39
CA ASP A 34 -21.08 17.65 1.47
C ASP A 34 -19.76 17.10 0.93
N ASN A 35 -18.69 17.92 1.02
CA ASN A 35 -17.35 17.59 0.52
C ASN A 35 -16.84 16.23 1.05
N ASP A 36 -17.17 15.89 2.30
CA ASP A 36 -16.82 14.61 2.92
C ASP A 36 -17.40 13.39 2.18
N VAL A 37 -18.60 13.49 1.61
CA VAL A 37 -19.22 12.38 0.87
C VAL A 37 -18.52 12.16 -0.48
N SER A 38 -18.12 13.25 -1.14
CA SER A 38 -17.40 13.16 -2.41
C SER A 38 -16.00 12.57 -2.24
N GLU A 39 -15.27 12.94 -1.18
CA GLU A 39 -13.96 12.37 -0.89
C GLU A 39 -14.04 10.88 -0.56
N ASN A 40 -15.00 10.48 0.28
CA ASN A 40 -15.22 9.08 0.64
C ASN A 40 -15.56 8.21 -0.58
N LEU A 41 -16.39 8.73 -1.50
CA LEU A 41 -16.72 8.01 -2.73
C LEU A 41 -15.49 7.85 -3.65
N ARG A 42 -14.65 8.87 -3.74
CA ARG A 42 -13.41 8.81 -4.51
C ARG A 42 -12.44 7.81 -3.92
N GLU A 43 -12.24 7.84 -2.60
CA GLU A 43 -11.41 6.86 -1.90
C GLU A 43 -11.90 5.43 -2.12
N PHE A 44 -13.22 5.21 -2.09
CA PHE A 44 -13.80 3.91 -2.44
C PHE A 44 -13.49 3.47 -3.89
N GLN A 45 -13.56 4.40 -4.85
CA GLN A 45 -13.21 4.12 -6.24
C GLN A 45 -11.73 3.79 -6.42
N ASP A 46 -10.85 4.54 -5.74
CA ASP A 46 -9.41 4.29 -5.73
C ASP A 46 -9.10 2.89 -5.19
N TRP A 47 -9.73 2.47 -4.09
CA TRP A 47 -9.57 1.11 -3.57
C TRP A 47 -10.13 0.04 -4.51
N SER A 48 -11.29 0.28 -5.12
CA SER A 48 -11.88 -0.64 -6.10
C SER A 48 -10.94 -0.87 -7.29
N GLU A 49 -10.30 0.20 -7.78
CA GLU A 49 -9.32 0.12 -8.86
C GLU A 49 -8.07 -0.65 -8.44
N TYR A 50 -7.52 -0.36 -7.25
CA TYR A 50 -6.38 -1.09 -6.69
C TYR A 50 -6.66 -2.60 -6.60
N TYR A 51 -7.79 -2.99 -6.00
CA TYR A 51 -8.15 -4.40 -5.88
C TYR A 51 -8.48 -5.05 -7.23
N SER A 52 -8.94 -4.28 -8.22
CA SER A 52 -9.08 -4.76 -9.60
C SER A 52 -7.72 -5.07 -10.24
N CYS A 53 -6.68 -4.29 -9.93
CA CYS A 53 -5.31 -4.58 -10.38
C CYS A 53 -4.74 -5.81 -9.65
N ASP A 54 -4.91 -5.89 -8.33
CA ASP A 54 -4.51 -7.05 -7.52
C ASP A 54 -5.17 -8.35 -8.00
N ALA A 55 -6.47 -8.32 -8.32
CA ALA A 55 -7.19 -9.48 -8.83
C ALA A 55 -6.66 -9.96 -10.18
N LYS A 56 -6.32 -9.04 -11.11
CA LYS A 56 -5.72 -9.41 -12.40
C LYS A 56 -4.33 -10.01 -12.22
N TYR A 57 -3.52 -9.41 -11.35
CA TYR A 57 -2.19 -9.94 -11.00
C TYR A 57 -2.29 -11.36 -10.41
N ARG A 58 -3.17 -11.59 -9.43
CA ARG A 58 -3.38 -12.93 -8.85
C ARG A 58 -3.87 -13.94 -9.89
N ASN A 59 -4.72 -13.51 -10.82
CA ASN A 59 -5.18 -14.36 -11.91
C ASN A 59 -4.03 -14.76 -12.83
N TRP A 60 -3.21 -13.80 -13.26
CA TRP A 60 -1.99 -14.07 -14.03
C TRP A 60 -1.05 -15.00 -13.28
N LEU A 61 -0.73 -14.72 -12.01
CA LEU A 61 0.16 -15.53 -11.19
C LEU A 61 -0.35 -16.98 -11.05
N LYS A 62 -1.67 -17.16 -10.89
CA LYS A 62 -2.28 -18.49 -10.86
C LYS A 62 -2.07 -19.24 -12.18
N ILE A 63 -2.23 -18.57 -13.31
CA ILE A 63 -2.00 -19.16 -14.65
C ILE A 63 -0.51 -19.54 -14.79
N GLN A 64 0.40 -18.62 -14.47
CA GLN A 64 1.85 -18.87 -14.50
C GLN A 64 2.24 -20.08 -13.65
N LEU A 65 1.77 -20.16 -12.40
CA LEU A 65 2.06 -21.29 -11.51
C LEU A 65 1.52 -22.61 -12.06
N THR A 66 0.31 -22.60 -12.65
CA THR A 66 -0.27 -23.79 -13.28
C THR A 66 0.55 -24.24 -14.49
N ASN A 67 0.99 -23.28 -15.31
CA ASN A 67 1.81 -23.55 -16.48
C ASN A 67 3.20 -24.08 -16.09
N ALA A 68 3.78 -23.60 -14.98
CA ALA A 68 5.07 -24.04 -14.47
C ALA A 68 5.08 -25.50 -13.94
N GLU A 69 3.91 -26.06 -13.61
CA GLU A 69 3.77 -27.48 -13.25
C GLU A 69 3.87 -28.42 -14.48
N VAL A 70 3.67 -27.88 -15.68
CA VAL A 70 3.72 -28.63 -16.94
C VAL A 70 5.09 -28.47 -17.58
N SER A 71 5.65 -29.54 -18.16
CA SER A 71 6.94 -29.43 -18.82
C SER A 71 6.86 -28.47 -20.04
N PRO A 72 7.90 -27.65 -20.33
CA PRO A 72 7.83 -26.68 -21.43
C PRO A 72 7.55 -27.29 -22.82
N ARG A 73 7.79 -28.60 -22.98
CA ARG A 73 7.53 -29.37 -24.21
C ARG A 73 6.07 -29.83 -24.33
N GLU A 74 5.36 -29.91 -23.22
CA GLU A 74 3.96 -30.35 -23.14
C GLU A 74 3.00 -29.16 -23.01
N LEU A 75 3.51 -27.98 -22.64
CA LEU A 75 2.72 -26.75 -22.56
C LEU A 75 2.22 -26.32 -23.94
N SER A 76 0.89 -26.27 -24.10
CA SER A 76 0.23 -25.93 -25.35
C SER A 76 0.41 -24.46 -25.72
N GLY A 77 0.22 -24.15 -27.01
CA GLY A 77 0.23 -22.76 -27.48
C GLY A 77 -0.90 -21.91 -26.87
N GLU A 78 -2.04 -22.53 -26.57
CA GLU A 78 -3.18 -21.84 -25.94
C GLU A 78 -2.88 -21.46 -24.48
N GLU A 79 -2.22 -22.34 -23.72
CA GLU A 79 -1.81 -22.06 -22.33
C GLU A 79 -0.78 -20.93 -22.26
N LYS A 80 0.21 -20.93 -23.17
CA LYS A 80 1.19 -19.85 -23.31
C LYS A 80 0.51 -18.53 -23.67
N GLN A 81 -0.38 -18.54 -24.67
CA GLN A 81 -1.07 -17.33 -25.11
C GLN A 81 -2.02 -16.78 -24.03
N SER A 82 -2.65 -17.65 -23.25
CA SER A 82 -3.49 -17.26 -22.11
C SER A 82 -2.68 -16.52 -21.04
N GLU A 83 -1.49 -17.03 -20.71
CA GLU A 83 -0.58 -16.37 -19.76
C GLU A 83 -0.12 -15.00 -20.26
N VAL A 84 0.33 -14.90 -21.51
CA VAL A 84 0.74 -13.63 -22.15
C VAL A 84 -0.40 -12.62 -22.16
N THR A 85 -1.62 -13.07 -22.44
CA THR A 85 -2.81 -12.20 -22.45
C THR A 85 -3.12 -11.68 -21.04
N ALA A 86 -3.12 -12.56 -20.03
CA ALA A 86 -3.37 -12.19 -18.65
C ALA A 86 -2.27 -11.26 -18.09
N ALA A 87 -1.02 -11.48 -18.49
CA ALA A 87 0.12 -10.63 -18.18
C ALA A 87 -0.07 -9.21 -18.76
N GLY A 88 -0.37 -9.11 -20.05
CA GLY A 88 -0.61 -7.82 -20.71
C GLY A 88 -1.79 -7.05 -20.12
N GLU A 89 -2.88 -7.74 -19.76
CA GLU A 89 -4.02 -7.12 -19.06
C GLU A 89 -3.64 -6.58 -17.68
N THR A 90 -2.87 -7.36 -16.91
CA THR A 90 -2.36 -6.97 -15.58
C THR A 90 -1.49 -5.73 -15.68
N LEU A 91 -0.54 -5.72 -16.62
CA LEU A 91 0.38 -4.62 -16.82
C LEU A 91 -0.38 -3.36 -17.24
N ARG A 92 -1.28 -3.47 -18.23
CA ARG A 92 -2.07 -2.33 -18.72
C ARG A 92 -2.94 -1.71 -17.62
N SER A 93 -3.67 -2.51 -16.83
CA SER A 93 -4.55 -1.93 -15.80
C SER A 93 -3.76 -1.28 -14.67
N SER A 94 -2.67 -1.91 -14.25
CA SER A 94 -1.81 -1.39 -13.19
C SER A 94 -1.11 -0.11 -13.64
N PHE A 95 -0.63 -0.08 -14.88
CA PHE A 95 -0.02 1.10 -15.47
C PHE A 95 -0.97 2.29 -15.58
N LEU A 96 -2.24 2.05 -15.93
CA LEU A 96 -3.27 3.10 -15.97
C LEU A 96 -3.49 3.74 -14.60
N LEU A 97 -3.53 2.94 -13.52
CA LEU A 97 -3.64 3.45 -12.15
C LEU A 97 -2.42 4.34 -11.80
N LEU A 98 -1.21 3.89 -12.12
CA LEU A 98 0.02 4.62 -11.80
C LEU A 98 0.17 5.93 -12.58
N LYS A 99 -0.35 6.01 -13.81
CA LYS A 99 -0.24 7.18 -14.70
C LYS A 99 -1.26 8.30 -14.41
N ARG A 100 -2.14 8.13 -13.41
CA ARG A 100 -3.16 9.13 -13.04
C ARG A 100 -2.50 10.45 -12.59
N LYS A 101 -2.53 11.48 -13.45
CA LYS A 101 -2.00 12.82 -13.14
C LYS A 101 -3.03 13.73 -12.45
N ASP A 102 -4.24 13.82 -13.01
CA ASP A 102 -5.27 14.77 -12.53
C ASP A 102 -5.97 14.31 -11.24
N SER A 103 -5.92 13.01 -10.96
CA SER A 103 -6.48 12.42 -9.74
C SER A 103 -5.58 11.30 -9.23
N PRO A 104 -4.40 11.62 -8.67
CA PRO A 104 -3.49 10.59 -8.18
C PRO A 104 -4.16 9.73 -7.10
N TRP A 105 -3.78 8.46 -7.04
CA TRP A 105 -4.38 7.47 -6.16
C TRP A 105 -4.22 7.85 -4.68
N LEU A 106 -5.34 7.93 -3.95
CA LEU A 106 -5.45 8.34 -2.55
C LEU A 106 -4.83 9.72 -2.21
N VAL A 107 -4.69 10.61 -3.19
CA VAL A 107 -4.31 12.00 -2.94
C VAL A 107 -5.58 12.86 -2.84
N PRO A 108 -5.79 13.57 -1.70
CA PRO A 108 -6.98 14.41 -1.50
C PRO A 108 -7.11 15.50 -2.57
N THR A 109 -8.35 15.94 -2.80
CA THR A 109 -8.66 17.04 -3.73
C THR A 109 -8.58 18.41 -3.07
N GLN A 110 -8.79 18.46 -1.76
CA GLN A 110 -8.66 19.67 -0.95
C GLN A 110 -7.70 19.39 0.20
N ASP A 111 -6.70 20.25 0.36
CA ASP A 111 -5.89 20.28 1.56
C ASP A 111 -6.77 20.88 2.66
N HIS A 112 -7.40 20.02 3.47
CA HIS A 112 -7.99 20.45 4.73
C HIS A 112 -6.85 20.78 5.69
N LEU A 113 -6.28 21.97 5.51
CA LEU A 113 -5.20 22.48 6.32
C LEU A 113 -5.69 22.60 7.76
N HIS A 114 -5.08 21.84 8.66
CA HIS A 114 -5.31 22.00 10.08
C HIS A 114 -4.66 23.31 10.56
N GLU A 115 -5.46 24.38 10.64
CA GLU A 115 -5.00 25.67 11.16
C GLU A 115 -5.00 25.64 12.70
N SER A 116 -3.85 25.37 13.32
CA SER A 116 -3.67 25.53 14.77
C SER A 116 -2.51 26.47 15.07
N ALA A 117 -2.67 27.29 16.11
CA ALA A 117 -1.64 28.19 16.63
C ALA A 117 -0.73 27.52 17.68
N GLU A 118 -1.11 26.35 18.18
CA GLU A 118 -0.36 25.58 19.18
C GLU A 118 0.31 24.34 18.55
N PRO A 119 1.39 23.80 19.16
CA PRO A 119 2.03 22.59 18.68
C PRO A 119 1.03 21.42 18.66
N VAL A 120 0.79 20.88 17.47
CA VAL A 120 -0.10 19.75 17.25
C VAL A 120 0.71 18.46 17.26
N TYR A 121 0.23 17.43 17.95
CA TYR A 121 0.77 16.08 17.86
C TYR A 121 -0.07 15.27 16.87
N LEU A 122 0.56 14.25 16.29
CA LEU A 122 -0.08 13.24 15.46
C LEU A 122 -0.09 11.94 16.22
N GLU A 123 -1.17 11.20 16.12
CA GLU A 123 -1.31 9.87 16.68
C GLU A 123 -1.81 8.88 15.63
N LEU A 124 -1.16 7.72 15.54
CA LEU A 124 -1.57 6.60 14.70
C LEU A 124 -1.78 5.38 15.59
N HIS A 125 -3.00 4.85 15.59
CA HIS A 125 -3.35 3.67 16.37
C HIS A 125 -3.68 2.52 15.41
N ALA A 126 -3.11 1.36 15.67
CA ALA A 126 -3.32 0.17 14.88
C ALA A 126 -3.56 -1.06 15.77
N THR A 127 -4.53 -1.88 15.39
CA THR A 127 -4.71 -3.22 15.95
C THR A 127 -4.25 -4.23 14.89
N ALA A 128 -3.28 -5.08 15.22
CA ALA A 128 -2.66 -5.97 14.24
C ALA A 128 -2.45 -7.40 14.77
N VAL A 129 -2.40 -8.36 13.86
CA VAL A 129 -1.86 -9.70 14.11
C VAL A 129 -0.45 -9.75 13.52
N LEU A 130 0.48 -10.40 14.21
CA LEU A 130 1.81 -10.65 13.66
C LEU A 130 1.80 -11.95 12.88
N CYS A 131 2.30 -11.93 11.65
CA CYS A 131 2.33 -13.09 10.78
C CYS A 131 3.77 -13.44 10.41
N LEU A 132 4.12 -14.72 10.58
CA LEU A 132 5.37 -15.27 10.08
C LEU A 132 5.40 -15.24 8.55
N PRO A 133 6.59 -15.33 7.91
CA PRO A 133 6.69 -15.51 6.46
C PRO A 133 5.93 -16.73 5.92
N SER A 134 5.65 -17.73 6.77
CA SER A 134 4.82 -18.90 6.44
C SER A 134 3.32 -18.57 6.32
N GLY A 135 2.89 -17.38 6.73
CA GLY A 135 1.48 -16.99 6.88
C GLY A 135 0.85 -17.43 8.21
N GLU A 136 1.61 -18.07 9.10
CA GLU A 136 1.11 -18.47 10.42
C GLU A 136 1.14 -17.29 11.40
N CYS A 137 0.08 -17.18 12.21
CA CYS A 137 0.00 -16.16 13.25
C CYS A 137 1.01 -16.41 14.37
N MET A 138 1.73 -15.36 14.75
CA MET A 138 2.64 -15.32 15.89
C MET A 138 1.90 -14.77 17.11
N SER A 139 1.77 -15.58 18.16
CA SER A 139 1.14 -15.14 19.41
C SER A 139 2.00 -14.08 20.11
N PRO A 140 1.43 -12.93 20.49
CA PRO A 140 2.20 -11.87 21.13
C PRO A 140 2.48 -12.19 22.61
N ASP A 141 3.64 -11.78 23.09
CA ASP A 141 4.01 -11.76 24.50
C ASP A 141 4.72 -10.44 24.87
N ALA A 142 4.98 -10.22 26.16
CA ALA A 142 5.59 -8.98 26.63
C ALA A 142 7.01 -8.74 26.07
N THR A 143 7.78 -9.81 25.85
CA THR A 143 9.13 -9.74 25.28
C THR A 143 9.05 -9.35 23.82
N LEU A 144 8.11 -9.94 23.09
CA LEU A 144 7.82 -9.64 21.70
C LEU A 144 7.36 -8.20 21.53
N CYS A 145 6.43 -7.71 22.36
CA CYS A 145 5.97 -6.31 22.31
C CYS A 145 7.13 -5.33 22.58
N THR A 146 8.02 -5.65 23.52
CA THR A 146 9.21 -4.83 23.80
C THR A 146 10.17 -4.81 22.61
N THR A 147 10.39 -5.98 22.00
CA THR A 147 11.29 -6.12 20.84
C THR A 147 10.71 -5.39 19.62
N LEU A 148 9.41 -5.51 19.37
CA LEU A 148 8.71 -4.80 18.31
C LEU A 148 8.74 -3.28 18.53
N THR A 149 8.54 -2.81 19.77
CA THR A 149 8.68 -1.39 20.12
C THR A 149 10.07 -0.88 19.74
N SER A 150 11.14 -1.58 20.13
CA SER A 150 12.51 -1.20 19.78
C SER A 150 12.76 -1.26 18.26
N ALA A 151 12.16 -2.20 17.56
CA ALA A 151 12.33 -2.35 16.12
C ALA A 151 11.64 -1.21 15.36
N LEU A 152 10.43 -0.81 15.78
CA LEU A 152 9.71 0.34 15.21
C LEU A 152 10.48 1.66 15.41
N TYR A 153 11.09 1.88 16.59
CA TYR A 153 11.99 3.04 16.78
C TYR A 153 13.18 3.02 15.82
N SER A 154 13.71 1.84 15.50
CA SER A 154 14.87 1.71 14.60
C SER A 154 14.55 1.91 13.11
N SER A 155 13.27 2.07 12.76
CA SER A 155 12.83 2.39 11.39
C SER A 155 13.10 3.84 10.99
N VAL A 156 13.48 4.69 11.95
CA VAL A 156 13.79 6.12 11.77
C VAL A 156 15.11 6.46 12.45
N THR A 157 15.67 7.63 12.15
CA THR A 157 16.93 8.07 12.75
C THR A 157 16.76 8.52 14.20
N GLU A 158 17.82 8.42 15.01
CA GLU A 158 17.80 8.93 16.39
C GLU A 158 17.50 10.44 16.45
N GLU A 159 17.94 11.19 15.45
CA GLU A 159 17.63 12.61 15.32
C GLU A 159 16.12 12.83 15.13
N GLU A 160 15.45 12.08 14.26
CA GLU A 160 14.01 12.17 14.09
C GLU A 160 13.26 11.78 15.37
N VAL A 161 13.68 10.72 16.07
CA VAL A 161 13.07 10.33 17.35
C VAL A 161 13.09 11.47 18.36
N LEU A 162 14.23 12.16 18.47
CA LEU A 162 14.41 13.25 19.42
C LEU A 162 13.66 14.53 18.98
N HIS A 163 13.84 14.98 17.74
CA HIS A 163 13.26 16.24 17.27
C HIS A 163 11.74 16.17 17.10
N ARG A 164 11.22 15.00 16.75
CA ARG A 164 9.78 14.77 16.56
C ARG A 164 9.11 14.26 17.83
N GLU A 165 9.85 14.12 18.93
CA GLU A 165 9.34 13.53 20.17
C GLU A 165 8.58 12.21 19.92
N LEU A 166 9.13 11.36 19.04
CA LEU A 166 8.45 10.14 18.61
C LEU A 166 8.28 9.21 19.82
N MET A 167 7.05 8.75 20.02
CA MET A 167 6.68 7.76 20.99
C MET A 167 6.09 6.55 20.29
N VAL A 168 6.59 5.38 20.62
CA VAL A 168 6.07 4.08 20.17
C VAL A 168 5.63 3.29 21.40
N ASN A 169 4.40 2.80 21.37
CA ASN A 169 3.86 1.90 22.38
C ASN A 169 3.25 0.68 21.70
N VAL A 170 3.69 -0.51 22.12
CA VAL A 170 3.15 -1.79 21.66
C VAL A 170 2.68 -2.57 22.88
N SER A 171 1.44 -3.03 22.84
CA SER A 171 0.86 -3.84 23.91
C SER A 171 0.02 -4.99 23.35
N ILE A 172 -0.20 -6.03 24.14
CA ILE A 172 -1.15 -7.10 23.79
C ILE A 172 -2.56 -6.52 23.91
N SER A 173 -3.41 -6.76 22.92
CA SER A 173 -4.78 -6.25 22.97
C SER A 173 -5.55 -6.86 24.13
N SER A 174 -6.21 -5.99 24.90
CA SER A 174 -7.11 -6.42 25.98
C SER A 174 -8.39 -7.08 25.47
N ARG A 175 -8.72 -6.90 24.19
CA ARG A 175 -9.91 -7.46 23.54
C ARG A 175 -9.65 -8.83 22.93
N ASP A 176 -8.45 -9.03 22.41
CA ASP A 176 -8.02 -10.27 21.76
C ASP A 176 -6.53 -10.51 22.04
N SER A 177 -6.22 -11.56 22.80
CA SER A 177 -4.84 -11.89 23.18
C SER A 177 -3.98 -12.36 22.00
N SER A 178 -4.56 -12.60 20.83
CA SER A 178 -3.81 -12.89 19.60
C SER A 178 -3.36 -11.63 18.84
N CYS A 179 -3.91 -10.46 19.20
CA CYS A 179 -3.62 -9.18 18.57
C CYS A 179 -2.70 -8.32 19.43
N ILE A 180 -1.98 -7.42 18.76
CA ILE A 180 -1.26 -6.30 19.38
C ILE A 180 -1.99 -4.99 19.09
N GLU A 181 -1.86 -4.04 20.00
CA GLU A 181 -2.18 -2.63 19.80
C GLU A 181 -0.87 -1.86 19.66
N VAL A 182 -0.74 -1.10 18.58
CA VAL A 182 0.40 -0.22 18.31
C VAL A 182 -0.10 1.21 18.30
N VAL A 183 0.50 2.05 19.14
CA VAL A 183 0.21 3.49 19.20
C VAL A 183 1.51 4.23 18.93
N LEU A 184 1.52 5.02 17.86
CA LEU A 184 2.60 5.92 17.52
C LEU A 184 2.15 7.35 17.76
N ARG A 185 3.00 8.19 18.36
CA ARG A 185 2.74 9.62 18.54
C ARG A 185 3.98 10.44 18.21
N CYS A 186 3.83 11.55 17.51
CA CYS A 186 4.94 12.48 17.28
C CYS A 186 4.45 13.93 17.19
N LEU A 187 5.33 14.88 17.46
CA LEU A 187 5.13 16.29 17.15
C LEU A 187 4.97 16.46 15.64
N ALA A 188 3.92 17.14 15.19
CA ALA A 188 3.68 17.42 13.77
C ALA A 188 4.62 18.51 13.24
N VAL A 189 5.00 18.44 11.97
CA VAL A 189 5.64 19.55 11.24
C VAL A 189 4.97 19.75 9.89
N ASP A 190 5.32 20.84 9.21
CA ASP A 190 4.84 21.13 7.85
C ASP A 190 5.09 19.93 6.92
N GLY A 191 4.06 19.52 6.21
CA GLY A 191 4.06 18.33 5.34
C GLY A 191 3.35 17.12 5.94
N ASP A 192 3.20 16.99 7.27
CA ASP A 192 2.53 15.83 7.88
C ASP A 192 1.00 15.96 7.96
N GLY A 193 0.38 16.50 6.91
CA GLY A 193 -1.02 16.95 6.98
C GLY A 193 -1.19 18.39 7.49
N LEU A 194 -0.08 19.05 7.83
CA LEU A 194 -0.02 20.48 8.11
C LEU A 194 0.57 21.25 6.92
N GLY A 195 0.05 22.44 6.64
CA GLY A 195 0.54 23.27 5.54
C GLY A 195 0.43 22.61 4.15
N PRO A 196 0.99 23.21 3.10
CA PRO A 196 0.97 22.65 1.76
C PRO A 196 1.60 21.25 1.72
N HIS A 197 0.91 20.28 1.11
CA HIS A 197 1.37 18.90 1.04
C HIS A 197 2.34 18.69 -0.13
N ASP A 198 3.62 19.01 0.08
CA ASP A 198 4.65 18.79 -0.93
C ASP A 198 4.88 17.29 -1.23
N ARG A 199 4.57 16.41 -0.26
CA ARG A 199 4.66 14.95 -0.38
C ARG A 199 3.40 14.32 0.21
N SER A 200 2.70 13.45 -0.51
CA SER A 200 1.48 12.78 -0.02
C SER A 200 1.79 11.42 0.65
N ASP A 201 2.82 11.37 1.50
CA ASP A 201 3.43 10.11 1.95
C ASP A 201 3.04 9.69 3.38
N GLY A 202 2.30 10.53 4.10
CA GLY A 202 1.81 10.21 5.44
C GLY A 202 2.85 10.45 6.54
N GLY A 203 4.02 10.99 6.18
CA GLY A 203 5.02 11.42 7.12
C GLY A 203 5.73 10.30 7.88
N ILE A 204 6.26 10.66 9.05
CA ILE A 204 7.07 9.76 9.88
C ILE A 204 6.23 8.60 10.46
N LEU A 205 5.00 8.84 10.89
CA LEU A 205 4.15 7.79 11.47
C LEU A 205 3.78 6.73 10.43
N ALA A 206 3.46 7.14 9.20
CA ALA A 206 3.25 6.23 8.09
C ALA A 206 4.52 5.44 7.75
N SER A 207 5.69 6.09 7.75
CA SER A 207 6.97 5.42 7.46
C SER A 207 7.32 4.35 8.49
N VAL A 208 7.16 4.64 9.78
CA VAL A 208 7.38 3.66 10.87
C VAL A 208 6.41 2.48 10.75
N MET A 209 5.12 2.76 10.53
CA MET A 209 4.11 1.69 10.41
C MET A 209 4.31 0.85 9.15
N ALA A 210 4.70 1.47 8.02
CA ALA A 210 4.97 0.77 6.76
C ALA A 210 6.09 -0.27 6.92
N ALA A 211 7.15 0.03 7.68
CA ALA A 211 8.22 -0.93 7.95
C ALA A 211 7.71 -2.20 8.66
N GLY A 212 6.78 -2.04 9.61
CA GLY A 212 6.11 -3.17 10.27
C GLY A 212 5.17 -3.93 9.35
N PHE A 213 4.40 -3.22 8.53
CA PHE A 213 3.48 -3.83 7.55
C PHE A 213 4.24 -4.69 6.52
N LYS A 214 5.35 -4.17 6.00
CA LYS A 214 6.19 -4.84 4.99
C LYS A 214 7.09 -5.93 5.56
N GLY A 215 7.21 -6.03 6.89
CA GLY A 215 8.10 -6.98 7.56
C GLY A 215 9.59 -6.66 7.40
N GLU A 216 9.91 -5.38 7.25
CA GLU A 216 11.24 -4.84 6.96
C GLU A 216 11.93 -4.26 8.21
N LEU A 217 11.55 -4.73 9.39
CA LEU A 217 12.07 -4.23 10.66
C LEU A 217 13.47 -4.82 10.94
N ALA A 218 14.52 -4.01 10.79
CA ALA A 218 15.94 -4.43 10.87
C ALA A 218 16.38 -5.11 12.19
N ARG A 219 15.63 -4.93 13.28
CA ARG A 219 15.91 -5.52 14.60
C ARG A 219 14.80 -6.44 15.10
N PHE A 220 13.94 -6.88 14.20
CA PHE A 220 12.89 -7.84 14.47
C PHE A 220 13.15 -9.15 13.72
N GLN A 221 12.27 -10.12 13.91
CA GLN A 221 12.35 -11.35 13.13
C GLN A 221 12.06 -11.04 11.64
N ALA A 222 13.00 -11.41 10.77
CA ALA A 222 12.93 -11.11 9.35
C ALA A 222 11.66 -11.65 8.69
N GLY A 223 11.01 -10.80 7.89
CA GLY A 223 9.79 -11.13 7.15
C GLY A 223 8.54 -11.32 8.01
N VAL A 224 8.59 -11.04 9.32
CA VAL A 224 7.38 -10.99 10.13
C VAL A 224 6.63 -9.70 9.84
N THR A 225 5.41 -9.82 9.35
CA THR A 225 4.55 -8.69 8.97
C THR A 225 3.51 -8.38 10.05
N MET A 226 3.02 -7.15 10.03
CA MET A 226 1.86 -6.71 10.80
C MET A 226 0.62 -6.70 9.91
N GLU A 227 -0.27 -7.68 10.08
CA GLU A 227 -1.57 -7.70 9.42
C GLU A 227 -2.56 -6.82 10.20
N ILE A 228 -2.86 -5.64 9.63
CA ILE A 228 -3.67 -4.62 10.27
C ILE A 228 -5.16 -4.97 10.15
N SER A 229 -5.83 -5.08 11.30
CA SER A 229 -7.28 -5.27 11.40
C SER A 229 -8.04 -3.96 11.60
N ARG A 230 -7.37 -2.97 12.21
CA ARG A 230 -7.90 -1.63 12.45
C ARG A 230 -6.77 -0.62 12.40
N LEU A 231 -7.03 0.53 11.79
CA LEU A 231 -6.10 1.63 11.65
C LEU A 231 -6.87 2.94 11.72
N ASP A 232 -6.44 3.83 12.60
CA ASP A 232 -7.05 5.15 12.76
C ASP A 232 -5.94 6.16 13.09
N ALA A 233 -6.09 7.40 12.63
CA ALA A 233 -5.12 8.47 12.86
C ALA A 233 -5.80 9.77 13.27
N TRP A 234 -5.15 10.53 14.16
CA TRP A 234 -5.69 11.76 14.73
C TRP A 234 -4.63 12.82 14.93
N TYR A 235 -5.08 14.07 14.92
CA TYR A 235 -4.42 15.18 15.59
C TYR A 235 -4.71 15.08 17.09
N SER A 236 -3.71 15.34 17.91
CA SER A 236 -3.85 15.40 19.37
C SER A 236 -3.13 16.60 19.97
N SER A 237 -3.67 17.09 21.08
CA SER A 237 -3.11 18.17 21.88
C SER A 237 -1.95 17.67 22.74
N SER A 238 -1.22 18.61 23.36
CA SER A 238 -0.08 18.29 24.23
C SER A 238 -0.43 17.39 25.43
N ASP A 239 -1.65 17.51 25.97
CA ASP A 239 -2.18 16.66 27.05
C ASP A 239 -2.70 15.29 26.58
N GLY A 240 -2.64 15.00 25.27
CA GLY A 240 -3.04 13.73 24.66
C GLY A 240 -4.54 13.62 24.36
N SER A 241 -5.28 14.74 24.37
CA SER A 241 -6.67 14.75 23.93
C SER A 241 -6.75 14.70 22.39
N LEU A 242 -7.63 13.86 21.85
CA LEU A 242 -7.82 13.72 20.41
C LEU A 242 -8.71 14.85 19.89
N GLU A 243 -8.27 15.54 18.85
CA GLU A 243 -8.97 16.70 18.29
C GLU A 243 -9.78 16.33 17.04
N GLY A 244 -9.09 15.93 15.97
CA GLY A 244 -9.68 15.63 14.67
C GLY A 244 -8.93 14.51 13.94
N PRO A 245 -9.53 13.92 12.88
CA PRO A 245 -8.89 12.84 12.13
C PRO A 245 -7.71 13.35 11.30
N ALA A 246 -6.60 12.60 11.32
CA ALA A 246 -5.41 12.87 10.51
C ALA A 246 -5.36 11.88 9.32
N THR A 247 -6.36 11.94 8.44
CA THR A 247 -6.55 11.00 7.32
C THR A 247 -5.36 10.98 6.34
N TYR A 248 -4.61 12.07 6.25
CA TYR A 248 -3.36 12.18 5.50
C TYR A 248 -2.38 11.04 5.85
N ILE A 249 -2.24 10.69 7.13
CA ILE A 249 -1.31 9.64 7.60
C ILE A 249 -1.73 8.28 7.06
N VAL A 250 -3.03 7.96 7.17
CA VAL A 250 -3.57 6.68 6.70
C VAL A 250 -3.46 6.56 5.19
N ARG A 251 -3.86 7.59 4.44
CA ARG A 251 -3.76 7.63 2.97
C ARG A 251 -2.30 7.48 2.52
N GLY A 252 -1.38 8.21 3.15
CA GLY A 252 0.05 8.12 2.88
C GLY A 252 0.65 6.76 3.19
N LEU A 253 0.28 6.14 4.32
CA LEU A 253 0.65 4.76 4.65
C LEU A 253 0.16 3.79 3.58
N CYS A 254 -1.10 3.90 3.16
CA CYS A 254 -1.63 3.09 2.07
C CYS A 254 -0.82 3.28 0.78
N ARG A 255 -0.44 4.51 0.42
CA ARG A 255 0.44 4.77 -0.74
C ARG A 255 1.81 4.11 -0.58
N LYS A 256 2.46 4.23 0.59
CA LYS A 256 3.74 3.58 0.89
C LYS A 256 3.67 2.06 0.80
N CYS A 257 2.53 1.46 1.15
CA CYS A 257 2.36 0.01 1.11
C CYS A 257 1.87 -0.52 -0.24
N CYS A 258 1.06 0.23 -0.98
CA CYS A 258 0.35 -0.26 -2.16
C CYS A 258 1.02 0.14 -3.48
N ILE A 259 1.52 1.36 -3.61
CA ILE A 259 2.09 1.84 -4.88
C ILE A 259 3.38 1.11 -5.25
N PRO A 260 4.38 0.96 -4.34
CA PRO A 260 5.56 0.16 -4.63
C PRO A 260 5.23 -1.28 -5.03
N GLU A 261 4.25 -1.90 -4.37
CA GLU A 261 3.81 -3.26 -4.71
C GLU A 261 3.23 -3.36 -6.13
N ILE A 262 2.48 -2.35 -6.58
CA ILE A 262 2.01 -2.31 -7.97
C ILE A 262 3.20 -2.25 -8.93
N PHE A 263 4.21 -1.41 -8.64
CA PHE A 263 5.41 -1.33 -9.47
C PHE A 263 6.17 -2.66 -9.51
N LEU A 264 6.43 -3.27 -8.37
CA LEU A 264 7.13 -4.57 -8.30
C LEU A 264 6.38 -5.66 -9.08
N ARG A 265 5.06 -5.71 -8.97
CA ARG A 265 4.22 -6.64 -9.75
C ARG A 265 4.25 -6.35 -11.24
N CYS A 266 4.22 -5.07 -11.64
CA CYS A 266 4.38 -4.69 -13.05
C CYS A 266 5.74 -5.13 -13.60
N MET A 267 6.80 -4.95 -12.82
CA MET A 267 8.15 -5.37 -13.19
C MET A 267 8.26 -6.88 -13.29
N GLN A 268 7.74 -7.63 -12.33
CA GLN A 268 7.70 -9.09 -12.39
C GLN A 268 6.94 -9.60 -13.63
N VAL A 269 5.79 -9.01 -13.94
CA VAL A 269 5.03 -9.33 -15.16
C VAL A 269 5.81 -8.96 -16.42
N SER A 270 6.52 -7.83 -16.42
CA SER A 270 7.34 -7.37 -17.56
C SER A 270 8.50 -8.33 -17.82
N VAL A 271 9.18 -8.80 -16.78
CA VAL A 271 10.24 -9.83 -16.87
C VAL A 271 9.68 -11.10 -17.49
N SER A 272 8.54 -11.58 -17.00
CA SER A 272 7.90 -12.80 -17.55
C SER A 272 7.50 -12.64 -19.02
N LEU A 273 6.93 -11.49 -19.40
CA LEU A 273 6.60 -11.20 -20.79
C LEU A 273 7.83 -11.17 -21.69
N MET A 274 8.91 -10.53 -21.23
CA MET A 274 10.18 -10.49 -21.95
C MET A 274 10.80 -11.89 -22.11
N GLU A 275 10.78 -12.72 -21.07
CA GLU A 275 11.23 -14.12 -21.13
C GLU A 275 10.49 -14.93 -22.22
N TYR A 276 9.21 -14.66 -22.43
CA TYR A 276 8.42 -15.29 -23.49
C TYR A 276 8.61 -14.67 -24.89
N GLY A 277 9.44 -13.64 -25.04
CA GLY A 277 9.64 -12.93 -26.31
C GLY A 277 8.51 -11.95 -26.66
N TYR A 278 7.77 -11.46 -25.66
CA TYR A 278 6.71 -10.47 -25.81
C TYR A 278 7.10 -9.18 -25.09
N PRO A 279 8.05 -8.38 -25.61
CA PRO A 279 8.51 -7.17 -24.96
C PRO A 279 7.33 -6.20 -24.72
N PRO A 280 7.08 -5.77 -23.47
CA PRO A 280 5.98 -4.87 -23.16
C PRO A 280 6.28 -3.42 -23.54
N ASP A 281 5.35 -2.79 -24.28
CA ASP A 281 5.49 -1.40 -24.75
C ASP A 281 5.59 -0.33 -23.65
N VAL A 282 5.26 -0.67 -22.40
CA VAL A 282 5.17 0.28 -21.27
C VAL A 282 6.34 0.19 -20.28
N HIS A 283 7.29 -0.73 -20.47
CA HIS A 283 8.35 -0.97 -19.50
C HIS A 283 9.25 0.25 -19.27
N GLN A 284 9.72 0.90 -20.35
CA GLN A 284 10.52 2.12 -20.22
C GLN A 284 9.74 3.24 -19.51
N GLU A 285 8.45 3.40 -19.83
CA GLU A 285 7.60 4.40 -19.19
C GLU A 285 7.38 4.09 -17.69
N LEU A 286 7.33 2.81 -17.29
CA LEU A 286 7.27 2.42 -15.87
C LEU A 286 8.53 2.87 -15.10
N ILE A 287 9.72 2.69 -15.67
CA ILE A 287 10.99 3.10 -15.03
C ILE A 287 11.07 4.63 -14.90
N GLU A 288 10.67 5.33 -15.96
CA GLU A 288 10.57 6.79 -15.95
C GLU A 288 9.57 7.28 -14.90
N LEU A 289 8.45 6.58 -14.72
CA LEU A 289 7.43 6.96 -13.77
C LEU A 289 7.89 6.85 -12.31
N VAL A 290 8.68 5.84 -11.96
CA VAL A 290 9.26 5.71 -10.59
C VAL A 290 10.26 6.82 -10.31
N THR A 291 11.08 7.18 -11.31
CA THR A 291 12.20 8.12 -11.15
C THR A 291 11.82 9.57 -11.41
N SER A 292 10.61 9.81 -11.91
CA SER A 292 10.13 11.16 -12.24
C SER A 292 9.95 12.01 -10.98
N PRO A 293 10.54 13.22 -10.94
CA PRO A 293 10.29 14.16 -9.85
C PRO A 293 8.86 14.71 -9.86
N GLU A 294 8.11 14.59 -10.98
CA GLU A 294 6.72 15.05 -11.07
C GLU A 294 5.75 14.16 -10.28
N THR A 295 6.01 12.84 -10.26
CA THR A 295 5.17 11.86 -9.55
C THR A 295 5.67 11.61 -8.14
N ASP A 296 6.96 11.83 -7.91
CA ASP A 296 7.66 11.63 -6.65
C ASP A 296 7.46 10.21 -6.08
N PHE A 297 7.21 9.19 -6.92
CA PHE A 297 6.94 7.84 -6.40
C PHE A 297 8.12 7.24 -5.63
N LEU A 298 9.34 7.66 -5.93
CA LEU A 298 10.57 7.14 -5.32
C LEU A 298 10.55 7.19 -3.78
N HIS A 299 9.95 8.21 -3.15
CA HIS A 299 9.91 8.32 -1.68
C HIS A 299 8.95 7.33 -1.00
N LEU A 300 8.09 6.64 -1.78
CA LEU A 300 7.16 5.65 -1.23
C LEU A 300 7.82 4.28 -1.04
N PHE A 301 8.90 4.01 -1.77
CA PHE A 301 9.60 2.73 -1.71
C PHE A 301 10.45 2.62 -0.45
N SER A 302 10.50 1.42 0.12
CA SER A 302 11.56 1.08 1.07
C SER A 302 12.87 0.82 0.33
N GLN A 303 13.99 0.81 1.05
CA GLN A 303 15.27 0.42 0.47
C GLN A 303 15.24 -1.01 -0.09
N HIS A 304 14.53 -1.93 0.58
CA HIS A 304 14.39 -3.31 0.15
C HIS A 304 13.61 -3.39 -1.16
N GLN A 305 12.45 -2.72 -1.26
CA GLN A 305 11.66 -2.69 -2.49
C GLN A 305 12.41 -2.03 -3.66
N LEU A 306 13.24 -1.00 -3.42
CA LEU A 306 14.11 -0.44 -4.47
C LEU A 306 15.15 -1.46 -4.94
N GLN A 307 15.71 -2.27 -4.05
CA GLN A 307 16.62 -3.34 -4.43
C GLN A 307 15.90 -4.39 -5.27
N GLU A 308 14.69 -4.80 -4.90
CA GLU A 308 13.88 -5.73 -5.69
C GLU A 308 13.54 -5.18 -7.07
N LEU A 309 13.17 -3.89 -7.16
CA LEU A 309 12.90 -3.21 -8.43
C LEU A 309 14.13 -3.27 -9.36
N LEU A 310 15.33 -3.00 -8.82
CA LEU A 310 16.59 -3.08 -9.58
C LEU A 310 16.95 -4.51 -10.01
N LEU A 311 16.58 -5.52 -9.20
CA LEU A 311 16.77 -6.92 -9.57
C LEU A 311 15.86 -7.31 -10.73
N PHE A 312 14.59 -6.90 -10.72
CA PHE A 312 13.69 -7.12 -11.86
C PHE A 312 14.16 -6.41 -13.12
N GLU A 313 14.60 -5.15 -13.00
CA GLU A 313 15.17 -4.40 -14.13
C GLU A 313 16.35 -5.15 -14.76
N ARG A 314 17.29 -5.62 -13.92
CA ARG A 314 18.42 -6.41 -14.39
C ARG A 314 17.97 -7.67 -15.13
N ASP A 315 17.03 -8.42 -14.57
CA ASP A 315 16.55 -9.68 -15.16
C ASP A 315 15.82 -9.42 -16.48
N TYR A 316 15.05 -8.33 -16.57
CA TYR A 316 14.45 -7.87 -17.83
C TYR A 316 15.51 -7.58 -18.89
N SER A 317 16.53 -6.78 -18.57
CA SER A 317 17.60 -6.44 -19.53
C SER A 317 18.38 -7.67 -20.00
N ILE A 318 18.56 -8.68 -19.14
CA ILE A 318 19.22 -9.93 -19.54
C ILE A 318 18.41 -10.64 -20.62
N TYR A 319 17.09 -10.79 -20.42
CA TYR A 319 16.23 -11.42 -21.42
C TYR A 319 16.11 -10.60 -22.72
N GLU A 320 16.13 -9.27 -22.61
CA GLU A 320 16.16 -8.39 -23.79
C GLU A 320 17.41 -8.65 -24.65
N LEU A 321 18.59 -8.73 -24.03
CA LEU A 321 19.84 -9.05 -24.72
C LEU A 321 19.82 -10.45 -25.35
N ASP A 322 19.30 -11.45 -24.62
CA ASP A 322 19.19 -12.82 -25.14
C ASP A 322 18.30 -12.91 -26.39
N LEU A 323 17.24 -12.07 -26.47
CA LEU A 323 16.39 -11.99 -27.65
C LEU A 323 17.06 -11.28 -28.83
N GLU A 324 17.87 -10.25 -28.57
CA GLU A 324 18.64 -9.54 -29.60
C GLU A 324 19.75 -10.41 -30.21
N GLU A 325 20.34 -11.32 -29.44
CA GLU A 325 21.38 -12.25 -29.90
C GLU A 325 20.84 -13.43 -30.74
N LEU A 326 19.51 -13.64 -30.79
CA LEU A 326 18.92 -14.66 -31.66
C LEU A 326 19.10 -14.27 -33.13
N PRO A 327 19.79 -15.09 -33.95
CA PRO A 327 20.02 -14.74 -35.35
C PRO A 327 18.68 -14.61 -36.08
N SER A 328 18.47 -13.46 -36.73
CA SER A 328 17.34 -13.23 -37.64
C SER A 328 17.37 -14.27 -38.75
N SER A 329 16.62 -15.36 -38.56
CA SER A 329 16.56 -16.52 -39.46
C SER A 329 15.68 -16.25 -40.67
#